data_AF-A0A164E691-F1
#
_entry.id   AF-A0A164E691-F1
#
_cell.length_a   1.000
_cell.length_b   1.000
_cell.length_c   1.000
_cell.angle_alpha   90.00
_cell.angle_beta   90.00
_cell.angle_gamma   90.00
#
_symmetry.space_group_name_H-M   'P 1'
#
loop_
_entity.id
_entity.type
_entity.pdbx_description
1 polymer ?
#
loop_
_entity_poly.entity_id
_entity_poly.type
_entity_poly.pdbx_seq_one_letter_code
_entity_poly.pdbx_strand_id
1 'polypeptide(L)'
;MVANAMQFNGFYGCGYCLHNGQTVEKGSGLVRVFPLSLPMPDKRTHETTFQQAVEATRVRRPVQGIKGPTILFLIPLLNVITGLIPDIMHYVYLGVVSQFIKLWLGSPGKSYYIPKCSLIDDELANLKLPNEILCDFRSMEKNLGDWKASEFRNFLLFYSPVALKKLLFPHITNTGCCL
;
A
#
# COMPACT_ATOMS: atom_id res chain seq x y z
N MET A 1 -16.57 7.14 1.80
CA MET A 1 -15.64 7.47 0.70
C MET A 1 -16.37 8.40 -0.25
N VAL A 2 -15.79 9.55 -0.59
CA VAL A 2 -16.43 10.60 -1.40
C VAL A 2 -16.88 10.08 -2.78
N ALA A 3 -16.14 9.12 -3.36
CA ALA A 3 -16.45 8.49 -4.64
C ALA A 3 -17.74 7.64 -4.68
N ASN A 4 -18.39 7.39 -3.53
CA ASN A 4 -19.55 6.51 -3.42
C ASN A 4 -19.32 5.09 -4.02
N ALA A 5 -18.11 4.57 -3.87
CA ALA A 5 -17.71 3.22 -4.29
C ALA A 5 -17.59 2.26 -3.09
N MET A 6 -17.61 0.97 -3.39
CA MET A 6 -17.22 -0.10 -2.47
C MET A 6 -15.72 0.00 -2.17
N GLN A 7 -15.34 -0.39 -0.96
CA GLN A 7 -13.93 -0.43 -0.52
C GLN A 7 -13.32 -1.81 -0.80
N PHE A 8 -12.14 -2.08 -0.21
CA PHE A 8 -11.35 -3.30 -0.39
C PHE A 8 -12.10 -4.62 -0.11
N ASN A 9 -13.18 -4.60 0.69
CA ASN A 9 -13.98 -5.78 0.98
C ASN A 9 -14.98 -6.17 -0.12
N GLY A 10 -15.25 -5.28 -1.09
CA GLY A 10 -16.18 -5.53 -2.19
C GLY A 10 -15.56 -6.39 -3.31
N PHE A 11 -16.40 -7.14 -4.02
CA PHE A 11 -15.98 -7.89 -5.23
C PHE A 11 -15.27 -7.01 -6.26
N TYR A 12 -15.73 -5.77 -6.45
CA TYR A 12 -15.10 -4.79 -7.34
C TYR A 12 -14.59 -3.58 -6.55
N GLY A 13 -13.77 -3.84 -5.51
CA GLY A 13 -13.29 -2.81 -4.59
C GLY A 13 -12.21 -1.88 -5.15
N CYS A 14 -11.62 -2.19 -6.32
CA CYS A 14 -10.61 -1.34 -6.94
C CYS A 14 -11.24 -0.10 -7.59
N GLY A 15 -10.69 1.07 -7.28
CA GLY A 15 -11.07 2.34 -7.91
C GLY A 15 -10.52 2.54 -9.33
N TYR A 16 -9.57 1.72 -9.79
CA TYR A 16 -8.91 1.90 -11.09
C TYR A 16 -9.25 0.84 -12.13
N CYS A 17 -9.64 -0.36 -11.71
CA CYS A 17 -9.93 -1.46 -12.63
C CYS A 17 -11.14 -2.27 -12.19
N LEU A 18 -11.66 -3.07 -13.11
CA LEU A 18 -12.78 -3.99 -12.94
C LEU A 18 -12.32 -5.38 -12.48
N HIS A 19 -11.25 -5.44 -11.67
CA HIS A 19 -10.79 -6.69 -11.09
C HIS A 19 -11.86 -7.24 -10.14
N ASN A 20 -12.38 -8.43 -10.46
CA ASN A 20 -13.27 -9.15 -9.57
C ASN A 20 -12.46 -9.93 -8.52
N GLY A 21 -12.53 -9.51 -7.26
CA GLY A 21 -11.85 -10.18 -6.17
C GLY A 21 -12.53 -11.51 -5.81
N GLN A 22 -11.75 -12.41 -5.22
CA GLN A 22 -12.18 -13.73 -4.78
C GLN A 22 -12.28 -13.78 -3.26
N THR A 23 -13.24 -14.53 -2.74
CA THR A 23 -13.33 -14.79 -1.30
C THR A 23 -12.51 -16.02 -0.99
N VAL A 24 -11.56 -15.92 -0.07
CA VAL A 24 -10.74 -17.05 0.40
C VAL A 24 -10.81 -17.16 1.92
N GLU A 25 -10.64 -18.37 2.43
CA GLU A 25 -10.52 -18.62 3.86
C GLU A 25 -9.14 -18.16 4.36
N LYS A 26 -9.13 -17.48 5.51
CA LYS A 26 -7.91 -17.06 6.21
C LYS A 26 -8.11 -17.25 7.71
N GLY A 27 -7.55 -18.32 8.24
CA GLY A 27 -7.80 -18.74 9.63
C GLY A 27 -9.26 -19.14 9.81
N SER A 28 -9.95 -18.58 10.80
CA SER A 28 -11.38 -18.82 11.05
C SER A 28 -12.32 -17.87 10.28
N GLY A 29 -11.79 -16.97 9.45
CA GLY A 29 -12.58 -15.95 8.74
C GLY A 29 -12.45 -16.02 7.22
N LEU A 30 -13.31 -15.26 6.54
CA LEU A 30 -13.26 -15.06 5.09
C LEU A 30 -12.64 -13.70 4.77
N VAL A 31 -11.76 -13.66 3.78
CA VAL A 31 -11.11 -12.44 3.31
C VAL A 31 -11.27 -12.28 1.80
N ARG A 32 -11.41 -11.02 1.35
CA ARG A 32 -11.39 -10.66 -0.07
C ARG A 32 -9.94 -10.54 -0.53
N VAL A 33 -9.57 -11.28 -1.57
CA VAL A 33 -8.26 -11.17 -2.23
C VAL A 33 -8.44 -10.82 -3.71
N PHE A 34 -7.41 -10.22 -4.30
CA PHE A 34 -7.35 -9.90 -5.73
C PHE A 34 -6.10 -10.60 -6.31
N PRO A 35 -6.21 -11.88 -6.70
CA PRO A 35 -5.08 -12.63 -7.23
C PRO A 35 -4.54 -11.99 -8.50
N LEU A 36 -3.26 -12.20 -8.82
CA LEU A 36 -2.73 -11.77 -10.11
C LEU A 36 -3.49 -12.48 -11.24
N SER A 37 -4.05 -11.71 -12.17
CA SER A 37 -4.79 -12.21 -13.32
C SER A 37 -4.14 -11.72 -14.61
N LEU A 38 -3.96 -12.63 -15.56
CA LEU A 38 -3.44 -12.36 -16.90
C LEU A 38 -4.43 -12.90 -17.94
N PRO A 39 -4.93 -12.07 -18.88
CA PRO A 39 -4.61 -10.65 -19.06
C PRO A 39 -5.08 -9.79 -17.88
N MET A 40 -4.42 -8.63 -17.70
CA MET A 40 -4.80 -7.69 -16.64
C MET A 40 -6.25 -7.23 -16.82
N PRO A 41 -7.02 -7.05 -15.73
CA PRO A 41 -8.41 -6.61 -15.83
C PRO A 41 -8.55 -5.22 -16.46
N ASP A 42 -9.68 -5.00 -17.10
CA ASP A 42 -10.02 -3.73 -17.74
C ASP A 42 -9.97 -2.57 -16.74
N LYS A 43 -9.43 -1.43 -17.19
CA LYS A 43 -9.42 -0.19 -16.42
C LYS A 43 -10.82 0.43 -16.40
N ARG A 44 -11.16 1.08 -15.29
CA ARG A 44 -12.35 1.93 -15.22
C ARG A 44 -12.12 3.20 -16.04
N THR A 45 -13.20 3.74 -16.57
CA THR A 45 -13.20 5.06 -17.22
C THR A 45 -14.18 5.97 -16.48
N HIS A 46 -14.06 7.28 -16.70
CA HIS A 46 -14.96 8.24 -16.07
C HIS A 46 -16.41 7.98 -16.52
N GLU A 47 -16.59 7.77 -17.81
CA GLU A 47 -17.87 7.59 -18.50
C GLU A 47 -18.55 6.29 -18.05
N THR A 48 -17.83 5.17 -18.07
CA THR A 48 -18.40 3.88 -17.63
C THR A 48 -18.76 3.89 -16.15
N THR A 49 -17.97 4.58 -15.32
CA THR A 49 -18.24 4.71 -13.89
C THR A 49 -19.47 5.57 -13.61
N PHE A 50 -19.67 6.64 -14.39
CA PHE A 50 -20.89 7.44 -14.33
C PHE A 50 -22.12 6.62 -14.71
N GLN A 51 -22.04 5.83 -15.79
CA GLN A 51 -23.13 4.94 -16.20
C GLN A 51 -23.45 3.89 -15.13
N GLN A 52 -22.42 3.25 -14.54
CA GLN A 52 -22.58 2.32 -13.42
C GLN A 52 -23.23 2.98 -12.21
N ALA A 53 -22.91 4.26 -11.93
CA ALA A 53 -23.49 5.02 -10.84
C ALA A 53 -25.00 5.28 -11.05
N VAL A 54 -25.39 5.70 -12.26
CA VAL A 54 -26.79 5.90 -12.63
C VAL A 54 -27.56 4.57 -12.55
N GLU A 55 -26.98 3.51 -13.08
CA GLU A 55 -27.57 2.18 -13.05
C GLU A 55 -27.74 1.67 -11.61
N ALA A 56 -26.74 1.85 -10.75
CA ALA A 56 -26.79 1.46 -9.34
C ALA A 56 -27.96 2.12 -8.59
N THR A 57 -28.30 3.37 -8.93
CA THR A 57 -29.50 4.05 -8.41
C THR A 57 -30.77 3.39 -8.92
N ARG A 58 -30.85 3.07 -10.22
CA ARG A 58 -32.02 2.42 -10.83
C ARG A 58 -32.29 1.04 -10.24
N VAL A 59 -31.25 0.21 -10.11
CA VAL A 59 -31.37 -1.16 -9.59
C VAL A 59 -31.27 -1.26 -8.07
N ARG A 60 -31.03 -0.14 -7.37
CA ARG A 60 -30.88 -0.04 -5.91
C ARG A 60 -29.87 -1.02 -5.31
N ARG A 61 -28.80 -1.33 -6.05
CA ARG A 61 -27.70 -2.19 -5.60
C ARG A 61 -26.39 -1.75 -6.26
N PRO A 62 -25.23 -2.03 -5.64
CA PRO A 62 -23.95 -1.68 -6.25
C PRO A 62 -23.75 -2.39 -7.59
N VAL A 63 -23.32 -1.64 -8.60
CA VAL A 63 -23.02 -2.14 -9.95
C VAL A 63 -21.52 -2.05 -10.15
N GLN A 64 -20.87 -3.21 -10.32
CA GLN A 64 -19.42 -3.31 -10.46
C GLN A 64 -18.66 -2.46 -9.42
N GLY A 65 -19.12 -2.49 -8.17
CA GLY A 65 -18.47 -1.79 -7.06
C GLY A 65 -18.86 -0.33 -6.88
N ILE A 66 -19.67 0.27 -7.76
CA ILE A 66 -20.19 1.63 -7.60
C ILE A 66 -21.56 1.58 -6.93
N LYS A 67 -21.75 2.32 -5.82
CA LYS A 67 -23.01 2.30 -5.04
C LYS A 67 -24.05 3.28 -5.57
N GLY A 68 -23.61 4.31 -6.29
CA GLY A 68 -24.47 5.36 -6.83
C GLY A 68 -23.64 6.59 -7.24
N PRO A 69 -24.30 7.69 -7.63
CA PRO A 69 -23.63 8.92 -8.02
C PRO A 69 -22.89 9.55 -6.85
N THR A 70 -21.84 10.31 -7.18
CA THR A 70 -21.07 11.15 -6.27
C THR A 70 -21.11 12.59 -6.74
N ILE A 71 -21.00 13.54 -5.81
CA ILE A 71 -20.89 14.97 -6.12
C ILE A 71 -19.69 15.28 -7.02
N LEU A 72 -18.67 14.42 -7.03
CA LEU A 72 -17.47 14.59 -7.85
C LEU A 72 -17.76 14.61 -9.35
N PHE A 73 -18.86 13.99 -9.80
CA PHE A 73 -19.28 14.08 -11.21
C PHE A 73 -19.72 15.49 -11.62
N LEU A 74 -20.03 16.36 -10.67
CA LEU A 74 -20.44 17.75 -10.97
C LEU A 74 -19.24 18.70 -11.07
N ILE A 75 -18.03 18.26 -10.68
CA ILE A 75 -16.84 19.10 -10.74
C ILE A 75 -16.31 19.10 -12.19
N PRO A 76 -16.33 20.24 -12.89
CA PRO A 76 -15.87 20.30 -14.27
C PRO A 76 -14.41 19.84 -14.38
N LEU A 77 -14.09 19.12 -15.46
CA LEU A 77 -12.74 18.62 -15.77
C LEU A 77 -12.18 17.56 -14.80
N LEU A 78 -12.90 17.23 -13.71
CA LEU A 78 -12.47 16.18 -12.79
C LEU A 78 -12.79 14.80 -13.33
N ASN A 79 -11.75 14.02 -13.62
CA ASN A 79 -11.92 12.59 -13.89
C ASN A 79 -11.97 11.82 -12.56
N VAL A 80 -13.13 11.28 -12.18
CA VAL A 80 -13.28 10.50 -10.92
C VAL A 80 -12.38 9.26 -10.78
N ILE A 81 -11.81 8.73 -11.87
CA ILE A 81 -10.91 7.57 -11.82
C ILE A 81 -9.47 8.01 -11.59
N THR A 82 -8.98 8.98 -12.36
CA THR A 82 -7.58 9.42 -12.28
C THR A 82 -7.36 10.58 -11.31
N GLY A 83 -8.39 11.38 -11.05
CA GLY A 83 -8.35 12.53 -10.14
C GLY A 83 -8.52 12.15 -8.66
N LEU A 84 -8.89 10.91 -8.38
CA LEU A 84 -8.87 10.37 -7.02
C LEU A 84 -7.58 9.60 -6.80
N ILE A 85 -6.78 10.08 -5.84
CA ILE A 85 -5.52 9.46 -5.44
C ILE A 85 -5.83 8.38 -4.39
N PRO A 86 -5.26 7.17 -4.48
CA PRO A 86 -5.46 6.16 -3.44
C PRO A 86 -4.82 6.67 -2.15
N ASP A 87 -5.42 6.35 -1.02
CA ASP A 87 -4.87 6.70 0.29
C ASP A 87 -3.48 6.05 0.46
N ILE A 88 -2.44 6.87 0.39
CA ILE A 88 -1.04 6.43 0.44
C ILE A 88 -0.70 5.78 1.79
N MET A 89 -1.39 6.17 2.87
CA MET A 89 -1.15 5.62 4.20
C MET A 89 -1.51 4.15 4.26
N HIS A 90 -2.67 3.77 3.71
CA HIS A 90 -3.14 2.38 3.71
C HIS A 90 -2.54 1.57 2.57
N TYR A 91 -2.34 2.18 1.40
CA TYR A 91 -1.84 1.47 0.23
C TYR A 91 -0.32 1.21 0.31
N VAL A 92 0.47 2.26 0.56
CA VAL A 92 1.93 2.16 0.54
C VAL A 92 2.47 1.84 1.93
N TYR A 93 2.18 2.67 2.92
CA TYR A 93 2.88 2.58 4.21
C TYR A 93 2.43 1.36 5.04
N LEU A 94 1.14 1.26 5.36
CA LEU A 94 0.60 0.10 6.09
C LEU A 94 0.45 -1.15 5.23
N GLY A 95 0.33 -0.98 3.92
CA GLY A 95 0.21 -2.06 2.95
C GLY A 95 1.57 -2.60 2.55
N VAL A 96 2.19 -1.96 1.55
CA VAL A 96 3.43 -2.42 0.91
C VAL A 96 4.61 -2.46 1.88
N VAL A 97 4.92 -1.36 2.58
CA VAL A 97 6.13 -1.28 3.44
C VAL A 97 6.06 -2.29 4.58
N SER A 98 4.90 -2.41 5.23
CA SER A 98 4.66 -3.43 6.27
C SER A 98 4.88 -4.85 5.74
N GLN A 99 4.43 -5.16 4.52
CA GLN A 99 4.65 -6.47 3.89
C GLN A 99 6.14 -6.74 3.64
N PHE A 100 6.89 -5.76 3.13
CA PHE A 100 8.33 -5.90 2.92
C PHE A 100 9.08 -6.16 4.22
N ILE A 101 8.79 -5.41 5.28
CA ILE A 101 9.41 -5.63 6.60
C ILE A 101 9.12 -7.06 7.11
N LYS A 102 7.88 -7.55 6.97
CA LYS A 102 7.52 -8.92 7.33
C LYS A 102 8.28 -9.96 6.49
N LEU A 103 8.49 -9.71 5.21
CA LEU A 103 9.27 -10.60 4.35
C LEU A 103 10.74 -10.64 4.78
N TRP A 104 11.36 -9.49 5.01
CA TRP A 104 12.76 -9.41 5.44
C TRP A 104 12.99 -10.08 6.81
N LEU A 105 12.09 -9.86 7.77
CA LEU A 105 12.23 -10.42 9.11
C LEU A 105 11.66 -11.84 9.27
N GLY A 106 10.85 -12.31 8.32
CA GLY A 106 10.08 -13.55 8.42
C GLY A 106 10.44 -14.65 7.44
N SER A 107 11.50 -14.49 6.64
CA SER A 107 11.86 -15.45 5.59
C SER A 107 13.26 -16.09 5.76
N PRO A 108 13.51 -16.89 6.83
CA PRO A 108 14.80 -17.54 7.05
C PRO A 108 15.33 -18.27 5.82
N GLY A 109 16.63 -18.12 5.54
CA GLY A 109 17.31 -18.78 4.42
C GLY A 109 17.10 -18.12 3.05
N LYS A 110 16.35 -17.01 2.96
CA LYS A 110 16.30 -16.17 1.76
C LYS A 110 17.44 -15.16 1.75
N SER A 111 17.89 -14.77 0.56
CA SER A 111 18.98 -13.79 0.39
C SER A 111 18.66 -12.41 0.97
N TYR A 112 17.38 -12.07 1.09
CA TYR A 112 16.89 -10.81 1.66
C TYR A 112 16.46 -10.94 3.13
N TYR A 113 16.82 -12.04 3.79
CA TYR A 113 16.46 -12.26 5.19
C TYR A 113 17.34 -11.45 6.13
N ILE A 114 16.72 -10.75 7.07
CA ILE A 114 17.37 -10.02 8.16
C ILE A 114 17.10 -10.80 9.46
N PRO A 115 18.11 -11.46 10.06
CA PRO A 115 17.88 -12.37 11.19
C PRO A 115 17.32 -11.73 12.45
N LYS A 116 17.62 -10.46 12.69
CA LYS A 116 17.21 -9.74 13.90
C LYS A 116 16.82 -8.32 13.55
N CYS A 117 15.71 -7.88 14.15
CA CYS A 117 15.22 -6.51 14.03
C CYS A 117 16.24 -5.50 14.60
N SER A 118 16.95 -5.88 15.68
CA SER A 118 17.97 -5.06 16.31
C SER A 118 19.08 -4.60 15.36
N LEU A 119 19.40 -5.39 14.31
CA LEU A 119 20.41 -5.00 13.32
C LEU A 119 20.01 -3.74 12.55
N ILE A 120 18.71 -3.54 12.32
CA ILE A 120 18.19 -2.33 11.70
C ILE A 120 18.28 -1.17 12.69
N ASP A 121 17.92 -1.40 13.95
CA ASP A 121 18.01 -0.39 15.00
C ASP A 121 19.47 0.08 15.21
N ASP A 122 20.43 -0.84 15.20
CA ASP A 122 21.87 -0.56 15.35
C ASP A 122 22.40 0.31 14.19
N GLU A 123 21.98 0.02 12.96
CA GLU A 123 22.35 0.83 11.78
C GLU A 123 21.76 2.24 11.83
N LEU A 124 20.63 2.41 12.51
CA LEU A 124 19.92 3.68 12.62
C LEU A 124 20.28 4.46 13.90
N ALA A 125 20.93 3.83 14.88
CA ALA A 125 21.23 4.43 16.18
C ALA A 125 22.02 5.75 16.10
N ASN A 126 22.85 5.91 15.07
CA ASN A 126 23.67 7.10 14.85
C ASN A 126 23.19 7.98 13.69
N LEU A 127 22.04 7.66 13.09
CA LEU A 127 21.52 8.42 11.96
C LEU A 127 20.98 9.77 12.45
N LYS A 128 21.65 10.85 12.04
CA LYS A 128 21.16 12.21 12.29
C LYS A 128 20.26 12.64 11.13
N LEU A 129 18.98 12.84 11.44
CA LEU A 129 18.04 13.45 10.50
C LEU A 129 18.04 14.98 10.64
N PRO A 130 17.72 15.72 9.56
CA PRO A 130 17.38 17.14 9.66
C PRO A 130 16.21 17.38 10.62
N ASN A 131 16.21 18.51 11.31
CA ASN A 131 15.20 18.87 12.32
C ASN A 131 13.78 18.97 11.74
N GLU A 132 13.65 19.19 10.44
CA GLU A 132 12.38 19.24 9.71
C GLU A 132 11.69 17.86 9.69
N ILE A 133 12.44 16.79 9.88
CA ILE A 133 11.90 15.44 10.05
C ILE A 133 11.63 15.24 11.54
N LEU A 134 10.49 15.76 11.99
CA LEU A 134 10.04 15.87 13.40
C LEU A 134 9.73 14.52 14.10
N CYS A 135 10.37 13.42 13.74
CA CYS A 135 10.05 12.11 14.31
C CYS A 135 11.32 11.33 14.61
N ASP A 136 11.66 11.27 15.90
CA ASP A 136 12.67 10.35 16.39
C ASP A 136 12.33 8.91 16.01
N PHE A 137 13.31 8.21 15.47
CA PHE A 137 13.17 6.79 15.15
C PHE A 137 12.87 6.00 16.42
N ARG A 138 11.69 5.39 16.48
CA ARG A 138 11.36 4.43 17.53
C ARG A 138 11.87 3.06 17.12
N SER A 139 12.68 2.44 17.98
CA SER A 139 13.23 1.09 17.78
C SER A 139 12.18 0.13 17.21
N MET A 140 12.51 -0.50 16.09
CA MET A 140 11.70 -1.51 15.44
C MET A 140 11.56 -2.75 16.32
N GLU A 141 12.64 -3.18 16.98
CA GLU A 141 12.58 -4.37 17.84
C GLU A 141 11.52 -4.24 18.94
N LYS A 142 11.40 -3.04 19.52
CA LYS A 142 10.45 -2.78 20.62
C LYS A 142 9.05 -2.39 20.15
N ASN A 143 8.92 -1.70 19.02
CA ASN A 143 7.70 -0.96 18.68
C ASN A 143 7.05 -1.35 17.35
N LEU A 144 7.65 -2.24 16.53
CA LEU A 144 7.16 -2.51 15.17
C LEU A 144 5.69 -2.95 15.12
N GLY A 145 5.20 -3.66 16.14
CA GLY A 145 3.80 -4.06 16.25
C GLY A 145 2.81 -2.89 16.35
N ASP A 146 3.26 -1.77 16.93
CA ASP A 146 2.46 -0.57 17.21
C ASP A 146 2.79 0.60 16.27
N TRP A 147 3.54 0.32 15.21
CA TRP A 147 3.93 1.35 14.26
C TRP A 147 2.73 1.94 13.52
N LYS A 148 2.65 3.26 13.49
CA LYS A 148 1.65 4.00 12.73
C LYS A 148 2.12 4.19 11.28
N ALA A 149 1.19 4.56 10.39
CA ALA A 149 1.51 4.84 8.99
C ALA A 149 2.63 5.88 8.80
N SER A 150 2.74 6.86 9.70
CA SER A 150 3.82 7.85 9.70
C SER A 150 5.21 7.24 9.92
N GLU A 151 5.31 6.19 10.73
CA GLU A 151 6.58 5.51 10.99
C GLU A 151 6.98 4.62 9.83
N PHE A 152 6.04 3.88 9.24
CA PHE A 152 6.29 3.18 7.98
C PHE A 152 6.69 4.13 6.85
N ARG A 153 6.10 5.34 6.78
CA ARG A 153 6.52 6.39 5.86
C ARG A 153 7.96 6.82 6.11
N ASN A 154 8.31 7.16 7.35
CA ASN A 154 9.67 7.61 7.67
C ASN A 154 10.70 6.51 7.43
N PHE A 155 10.33 5.26 7.75
CA PHE A 155 11.14 4.10 7.45
C PHE A 155 11.38 3.95 5.95
N LEU A 156 10.32 4.02 5.13
CA LEU A 156 10.47 3.96 3.68
C LEU A 156 11.38 5.07 3.14
N LEU A 157 11.15 6.32 3.56
CA LEU A 157 11.79 7.49 2.94
C LEU A 157 13.21 7.77 3.45
N PHE A 158 13.48 7.53 4.75
CA PHE A 158 14.71 8.01 5.39
C PHE A 158 15.56 6.90 5.99
N TYR A 159 14.94 5.89 6.61
CA TYR A 159 15.70 4.87 7.36
C TYR A 159 16.13 3.70 6.49
N SER A 160 15.21 3.18 5.67
CA SER A 160 15.42 1.98 4.86
C SER A 160 16.57 2.11 3.85
N PRO A 161 16.81 3.26 3.18
CA PRO A 161 17.94 3.36 2.25
C PRO A 161 19.30 3.25 2.94
N VAL A 162 19.39 3.69 4.20
CA VAL A 162 20.64 3.62 4.99
C VAL A 162 20.82 2.23 5.56
N ALA A 163 19.81 1.72 6.27
CA ALA A 163 19.90 0.43 6.95
C ALA A 163 19.98 -0.75 5.97
N LEU A 164 19.12 -0.77 4.94
CA LEU A 164 19.03 -1.92 4.04
C LEU A 164 20.19 -2.00 3.05
N LYS A 165 20.85 -0.88 2.71
CA LYS A 165 22.02 -0.90 1.83
C LYS A 165 23.12 -1.81 2.39
N LYS A 166 23.34 -1.77 3.70
CA LYS A 166 24.35 -2.62 4.36
C LYS A 166 23.85 -4.04 4.63
N LEU A 167 22.59 -4.18 5.04
CA LEU A 167 22.03 -5.46 5.49
C LEU A 167 21.61 -6.38 4.33
N LEU A 168 21.10 -5.83 3.22
CA LEU A 168 20.61 -6.62 2.08
C LEU A 168 21.59 -6.67 0.90
N PHE A 169 22.51 -5.71 0.80
CA PHE A 169 23.51 -5.65 -0.26
C PHE A 169 24.96 -5.57 0.26
N PRO A 170 25.38 -6.47 1.18
CA PRO A 170 26.71 -6.40 1.79
C PRO A 170 27.88 -6.55 0.79
N HIS A 171 27.62 -7.00 -0.45
CA HIS A 171 28.64 -7.28 -1.46
C HIS A 171 28.74 -6.26 -2.61
N ILE A 172 27.90 -5.22 -2.67
CA ILE A 172 27.95 -4.22 -3.76
C ILE A 172 28.90 -3.05 -3.44
N THR A 173 29.26 -2.84 -2.17
CA THR A 173 30.12 -1.71 -1.76
C THR A 173 31.62 -1.93 -1.92
N ASN A 174 32.08 -3.10 -2.39
CA ASN A 174 33.50 -3.37 -2.64
C ASN A 174 33.95 -3.15 -4.10
N THR A 175 33.07 -2.72 -4.99
CA THR A 175 33.47 -2.22 -6.31
C THR A 175 33.20 -0.71 -6.36
N GLY A 176 34.28 0.05 -6.25
CA GLY A 176 34.25 1.51 -6.26
C GLY A 176 33.66 2.09 -7.54
N CYS A 177 32.36 2.37 -7.50
CA CYS A 177 31.79 3.48 -8.26
C CYS A 177 31.26 4.49 -7.24
N CYS A 178 32.09 5.50 -7.00
CA CYS A 178 31.65 6.79 -6.52
C CYS A 178 30.57 7.36 -7.46
N LEU A 179 29.65 8.10 -6.85
CA LEU A 179 28.72 9.10 -7.38
C LEU A 179 28.68 9.32 -8.89
#